data_AF-A0A2L2Y842-F1
#
_entry.id   AF-A0A2L2Y842-F1
#
_cell.length_a   1.000
_cell.length_b   1.000
_cell.length_c   1.000
_cell.angle_alpha   90.00
_cell.angle_beta   90.00
_cell.angle_gamma   90.00
#
_symmetry.space_group_name_H-M   'P 1'
#
loop_
_entity.id
_entity.type
_entity.pdbx_description
1 polymer ?
#
loop_
_entity_poly.entity_id
_entity_poly.type
_entity_poly.pdbx_seq_one_letter_code
_entity_poly.pdbx_strand_id
1 'polypeptide(L)'
;STKSLTPKKIDIGRYALLAVPITTFCLGTWQVQRRKWKLNLIEEVKSKSMSPPVELPDNLEDLNNMEYQRIRVRGKFDHSREMYIGPRALITEKDEGGGLLSSRSQSGNMVITPFHVADKDLTILVNRGWVPRNKSDPSKRPEGQITKEIELVGAVRLHENRPQFSPKTQSDPNYFYFRDVNKMAAISGASPIYVDADVNSTIPGGPVGGQTRMSFRNEHLSYIITWYSLSAGTLYMWWKMYLRPLKR
;
A
#
# COMPACT_ATOMS: atom_id res chain seq x y z
N SER A 1 13.87 -39.02 -68.05
CA SER A 1 14.39 -38.46 -66.79
C SER A 1 13.35 -37.51 -66.20
N THR A 2 12.43 -38.04 -65.43
CA THR A 2 11.30 -37.33 -64.82
C THR A 2 11.77 -36.75 -63.48
N LYS A 3 11.98 -35.43 -63.41
CA LYS A 3 12.27 -34.74 -62.15
C LYS A 3 11.00 -34.74 -61.29
N SER A 4 10.95 -35.60 -60.29
CA SER A 4 9.91 -35.58 -59.25
C SER A 4 9.99 -34.27 -58.48
N LEU A 5 8.96 -33.43 -58.61
CA LEU A 5 8.74 -32.28 -57.72
C LEU A 5 8.33 -32.81 -56.35
N THR A 6 9.29 -33.02 -55.46
CA THR A 6 8.99 -33.30 -54.06
C THR A 6 8.32 -32.08 -53.44
N PRO A 7 7.11 -32.19 -52.85
CA PRO A 7 6.48 -31.05 -52.19
C PRO A 7 7.38 -30.62 -51.02
N LYS A 8 7.75 -29.34 -51.01
CA LYS A 8 8.54 -28.71 -49.94
C LYS A 8 7.80 -28.98 -48.62
N LYS A 9 8.28 -29.92 -47.80
CA LYS A 9 7.70 -30.22 -46.49
C LYS A 9 7.56 -28.90 -45.73
N ILE A 10 6.32 -28.53 -45.47
CA ILE A 10 6.01 -27.36 -44.65
C ILE A 10 6.51 -27.70 -43.25
N ASP A 11 7.60 -27.05 -42.89
CA ASP A 11 8.44 -27.43 -41.76
C ASP A 11 7.77 -26.98 -40.45
N ILE A 12 7.34 -27.94 -39.63
CA ILE A 12 6.62 -27.74 -38.35
C ILE A 12 7.36 -26.73 -37.45
N GLY A 13 8.69 -26.70 -37.53
CA GLY A 13 9.53 -25.73 -36.82
C GLY A 13 9.22 -24.26 -37.17
N ARG A 14 8.72 -23.97 -38.38
CA ARG A 14 8.35 -22.60 -38.79
C ARG A 14 7.13 -22.11 -38.02
N TYR A 15 6.13 -22.94 -37.81
CA TYR A 15 4.94 -22.56 -37.04
C TYR A 15 5.22 -22.59 -35.53
N ALA A 16 6.12 -23.45 -35.06
CA ALA A 16 6.56 -23.43 -33.67
C ALA A 16 7.14 -22.07 -33.24
N LEU A 17 7.82 -21.35 -34.14
CA LEU A 17 8.36 -20.01 -33.87
C LEU A 17 7.28 -18.94 -33.66
N LEU A 18 6.03 -19.16 -34.09
CA LEU A 18 4.91 -18.25 -33.80
C LEU A 18 4.46 -18.33 -32.34
N ALA A 19 4.86 -19.36 -31.59
CA ALA A 19 4.56 -19.45 -30.15
C ALA A 19 5.11 -18.23 -29.39
N VAL A 20 6.26 -17.68 -29.80
CA VAL A 20 6.89 -16.52 -29.13
C VAL A 20 6.05 -15.23 -29.27
N PRO A 21 5.67 -14.76 -30.48
CA PRO A 21 4.81 -13.59 -30.61
C PRO A 21 3.42 -13.77 -30.00
N ILE A 22 2.87 -14.99 -30.03
CA ILE A 22 1.57 -15.30 -29.39
C ILE A 22 1.68 -15.20 -27.86
N THR A 23 2.65 -15.86 -27.25
CA THR A 23 2.84 -15.84 -25.78
C THR A 23 3.12 -14.43 -25.27
N THR A 24 4.00 -13.68 -25.94
CA THR A 24 4.31 -12.30 -25.58
C THR A 24 3.11 -11.35 -25.76
N PHE A 25 2.26 -11.57 -26.76
CA PHE A 25 1.00 -10.84 -26.91
C PHE A 25 0.00 -11.14 -25.78
N CYS A 26 -0.14 -12.42 -25.41
CA CYS A 26 -0.96 -12.83 -24.27
C CYS A 26 -0.47 -12.19 -22.95
N LEU A 27 0.86 -12.18 -22.73
CA LEU A 27 1.46 -11.51 -21.57
C LEU A 27 1.22 -10.00 -21.58
N GLY A 28 1.34 -9.35 -22.74
CA GLY A 28 0.98 -7.92 -22.89
C GLY A 28 -0.48 -7.65 -22.55
N THR A 29 -1.40 -8.49 -23.04
CA THR A 29 -2.83 -8.39 -22.75
C THR A 29 -3.13 -8.58 -21.27
N TRP A 30 -2.51 -9.57 -20.62
CA TRP A 30 -2.64 -9.79 -19.19
C TRP A 30 -2.14 -8.58 -18.38
N GLN A 31 -1.02 -7.97 -18.76
CA GLN A 31 -0.52 -6.75 -18.10
C GLN A 31 -1.49 -5.58 -18.24
N VAL A 32 -2.18 -5.43 -19.38
CA VAL A 32 -3.23 -4.40 -19.55
C VAL A 32 -4.41 -4.64 -18.60
N GLN A 33 -4.90 -5.88 -18.51
CA GLN A 33 -5.99 -6.23 -17.60
C GLN A 33 -5.58 -6.03 -16.13
N ARG A 34 -4.37 -6.47 -15.78
CA ARG A 34 -3.79 -6.30 -14.43
C ARG A 34 -3.67 -4.82 -14.07
N ARG A 35 -3.25 -3.97 -15.01
CA ARG A 35 -3.20 -2.52 -14.83
C ARG A 35 -4.59 -1.93 -14.58
N LYS A 36 -5.60 -2.30 -15.37
CA LYS A 36 -6.98 -1.83 -15.18
C LYS A 36 -7.52 -2.20 -13.80
N TRP A 37 -7.38 -3.46 -13.39
CA TRP A 37 -7.77 -3.90 -12.06
C TRP A 37 -7.09 -3.08 -10.94
N LYS A 38 -5.78 -2.84 -11.08
CA LYS A 38 -5.02 -2.04 -10.11
C LYS A 38 -5.50 -0.59 -10.07
N LEU A 39 -5.80 0.02 -11.22
CA LEU A 39 -6.31 1.39 -11.28
C LEU A 39 -7.67 1.52 -10.61
N ASN A 40 -8.57 0.57 -10.84
CA ASN A 40 -9.88 0.55 -10.19
C ASN A 40 -9.75 0.47 -8.65
N LEU A 41 -8.83 -0.35 -8.15
CA LEU A 41 -8.56 -0.44 -6.71
C LEU A 41 -8.01 0.87 -6.13
N ILE A 42 -7.11 1.54 -6.86
CA ILE A 42 -6.58 2.85 -6.47
C ILE A 42 -7.71 3.88 -6.42
N GLU A 43 -8.58 3.88 -7.43
CA GLU A 43 -9.71 4.80 -7.52
C GLU A 43 -10.71 4.59 -6.38
N GLU A 44 -11.01 3.34 -6.03
CA GLU A 44 -11.86 3.01 -4.88
C GLU A 44 -11.26 3.52 -3.56
N VAL A 45 -9.97 3.24 -3.31
CA VAL A 45 -9.26 3.72 -2.13
C VAL A 45 -9.26 5.25 -2.07
N LYS A 46 -9.00 5.91 -3.20
CA LYS A 46 -9.00 7.36 -3.30
C LYS A 46 -10.40 7.92 -3.02
N SER A 47 -11.45 7.30 -3.55
CA SER A 47 -12.84 7.68 -3.31
C SER A 47 -13.20 7.60 -1.83
N LYS A 48 -12.90 6.48 -1.17
CA LYS A 48 -13.13 6.31 0.29
C LYS A 48 -12.31 7.28 1.13
N SER A 49 -11.06 7.55 0.73
CA SER A 49 -10.21 8.50 1.45
C SER A 49 -10.66 9.95 1.30
N MET A 50 -11.31 10.30 0.19
CA MET A 50 -11.78 11.68 -0.06
C MET A 50 -13.23 11.88 0.39
N SER A 51 -13.94 10.83 0.79
CA SER A 51 -15.31 10.95 1.27
C SER A 51 -15.38 11.76 2.57
N PRO A 52 -16.52 12.44 2.84
CA PRO A 52 -16.75 13.09 4.12
C PRO A 52 -16.58 12.11 5.29
N PRO A 53 -16.03 12.55 6.43
CA PRO A 53 -15.90 11.70 7.61
C PRO A 53 -17.28 11.28 8.14
N VAL A 54 -17.47 9.97 8.31
CA VAL A 54 -18.67 9.39 8.93
C VAL A 54 -18.45 9.20 10.43
N GLU A 55 -19.52 9.02 11.20
CA GLU A 55 -19.40 8.70 12.63
C GLU A 55 -18.93 7.26 12.83
N LEU A 56 -18.35 6.97 14.00
CA LEU A 56 -17.97 5.62 14.38
C LEU A 56 -19.25 4.75 14.49
N PRO A 57 -19.38 3.68 13.68
CA PRO A 57 -20.57 2.85 13.69
C PRO A 57 -20.78 2.20 15.06
N ASP A 58 -22.04 1.89 15.39
CA ASP A 58 -22.38 1.17 16.62
C ASP A 58 -21.99 -0.31 16.52
N ASN A 59 -22.15 -0.91 15.33
CA ASN A 59 -21.60 -2.22 15.04
C ASN A 59 -20.14 -2.09 14.59
N LEU A 60 -19.22 -2.53 15.45
CA LEU A 60 -17.78 -2.45 15.19
C LEU A 60 -17.32 -3.40 14.08
N GLU A 61 -18.12 -4.42 13.72
CA GLU A 61 -17.80 -5.32 12.60
C GLU A 61 -17.82 -4.60 11.25
N ASP A 62 -18.61 -3.53 11.12
CA ASP A 62 -18.72 -2.74 9.89
C ASP A 62 -17.37 -2.10 9.51
N LEU A 63 -16.51 -1.82 10.50
CA LEU A 63 -15.19 -1.24 10.30
C LEU A 63 -14.27 -2.13 9.44
N ASN A 64 -14.52 -3.44 9.39
CA ASN A 64 -13.77 -4.36 8.52
C ASN A 64 -13.94 -4.04 7.03
N ASN A 65 -15.06 -3.40 6.65
CA ASN A 65 -15.35 -3.01 5.27
C ASN A 65 -15.03 -1.54 4.97
N MET A 66 -14.60 -0.78 5.99
CA MET A 66 -14.37 0.65 5.93
C MET A 66 -12.89 1.02 5.76
N GLU A 67 -12.02 0.09 5.31
CA GLU A 67 -10.60 0.42 5.13
C GLU A 67 -10.42 1.64 4.21
N TYR A 68 -9.58 2.59 4.65
CA TYR A 68 -9.34 3.91 4.05
C TYR A 68 -10.48 4.93 4.17
N GLN A 69 -11.65 4.53 4.67
CA GLN A 69 -12.74 5.47 4.93
C GLN A 69 -12.43 6.32 6.16
N ARG A 70 -12.77 7.61 6.08
CA ARG A 70 -12.58 8.56 7.17
C ARG A 70 -13.71 8.44 8.17
N ILE A 71 -13.35 8.32 9.44
CA ILE A 71 -14.27 8.35 10.57
C ILE A 71 -13.93 9.50 11.51
N ARG A 72 -14.95 10.01 12.19
CA ARG A 72 -14.86 11.00 13.26
C ARG A 72 -15.07 10.30 14.60
N VAL A 73 -14.17 10.53 15.54
CA VAL A 73 -14.28 10.05 16.92
C VAL A 73 -13.96 11.17 17.90
N ARG A 74 -14.65 11.18 19.04
CA ARG A 74 -14.45 12.11 20.13
C ARG A 74 -14.02 11.34 21.37
N GLY A 75 -13.12 11.88 22.19
CA GLY A 75 -12.56 11.14 23.31
C GLY A 75 -11.23 11.65 23.82
N LYS A 76 -10.53 10.82 24.61
CA LYS A 76 -9.28 11.16 25.27
C LYS A 76 -8.21 10.11 25.01
N PHE A 77 -6.97 10.56 24.83
CA PHE A 77 -5.82 9.66 24.72
C PHE A 77 -5.37 9.16 26.10
N ASP A 78 -4.99 7.89 26.15
CA ASP A 78 -4.23 7.32 27.25
C ASP A 78 -2.75 7.21 26.87
N HIS A 79 -2.00 8.27 27.19
CA HIS A 79 -0.56 8.36 26.90
C HIS A 79 0.30 7.42 27.74
N SER A 80 -0.25 6.79 28.80
CA SER A 80 0.51 5.84 29.62
C SER A 80 0.78 4.51 28.91
N ARG A 81 -0.04 4.18 27.90
CA ARG A 81 0.00 2.94 27.11
C ARG A 81 0.40 3.20 25.66
N GLU A 82 1.25 4.20 25.44
CA GLU A 82 1.73 4.53 24.09
C GLU A 82 2.64 3.42 23.53
N MET A 83 2.44 3.13 22.24
CA MET A 83 3.18 2.14 21.47
C MET A 83 3.76 2.77 20.20
N TYR A 84 4.74 2.10 19.59
CA TYR A 84 5.44 2.61 18.43
C TYR A 84 5.41 1.61 17.29
N ILE A 85 5.25 2.11 16.06
CA ILE A 85 5.54 1.33 14.85
C ILE A 85 6.74 1.95 14.13
N GLY A 86 7.82 1.19 13.98
CA GLY A 86 9.03 1.68 13.33
C GLY A 86 10.02 0.59 12.90
N PRO A 87 11.11 0.99 12.22
CA PRO A 87 11.38 2.34 11.73
C PRO A 87 10.46 2.72 10.56
N ARG A 88 10.10 4.01 10.49
CA ARG A 88 9.32 4.60 9.39
C ARG A 88 9.97 5.92 8.94
N ALA A 89 10.01 6.13 7.64
CA ALA A 89 10.41 7.40 7.05
C ALA A 89 9.24 8.40 7.11
N LEU A 90 9.54 9.66 7.42
CA LEU A 90 8.57 10.75 7.24
C LEU A 90 8.14 10.81 5.76
N ILE A 91 6.84 10.93 5.52
CA ILE A 91 6.30 11.16 4.18
C ILE A 91 6.20 12.66 3.99
N THR A 92 6.90 13.17 2.99
CA THR A 92 6.75 14.55 2.53
C THR A 92 6.03 14.56 1.19
N GLU A 93 5.43 15.70 0.81
CA GLU A 93 4.74 15.86 -0.49
C GLU A 93 5.65 15.49 -1.70
N LYS A 94 6.98 15.58 -1.53
CA LYS A 94 7.96 15.20 -2.56
C LYS A 94 8.14 13.68 -2.73
N ASP A 95 7.69 12.87 -1.77
CA ASP A 95 7.88 11.41 -1.77
C ASP A 95 6.77 10.63 -2.52
N GLU A 96 5.73 11.32 -3.02
CA GLU A 96 4.68 10.68 -3.84
C GLU A 96 5.21 10.07 -5.16
N GLY A 97 6.44 10.44 -5.56
CA GLY A 97 7.09 10.01 -6.81
C GLY A 97 7.83 8.67 -6.79
N GLY A 98 7.94 7.97 -5.65
CA GLY A 98 8.46 6.59 -5.60
C GLY A 98 9.87 6.35 -6.18
N GLY A 99 10.71 7.39 -6.24
CA GLY A 99 12.07 7.30 -6.79
C GLY A 99 13.07 6.70 -5.80
N LEU A 100 14.02 5.91 -6.30
CA LEU A 100 15.17 5.36 -5.55
C LEU A 100 16.11 6.42 -4.94
N LEU A 101 15.84 7.71 -5.20
CA LEU A 101 16.64 8.86 -4.79
C LEU A 101 15.87 9.78 -3.81
N SER A 102 14.91 9.26 -3.05
CA SER A 102 14.28 10.02 -1.96
C SER A 102 15.32 10.40 -0.91
N SER A 103 15.74 11.67 -0.99
CA SER A 103 16.64 12.40 -0.10
C SER A 103 16.44 12.04 1.38
N ARG A 104 17.48 11.51 2.03
CA ARG A 104 17.70 11.49 3.51
C ARG A 104 16.42 11.49 4.35
N SER A 105 15.46 10.61 4.09
CA SER A 105 14.21 10.62 4.85
C SER A 105 14.55 10.34 6.31
N GLN A 106 14.20 11.27 7.20
CA GLN A 106 14.45 11.09 8.61
C GLN A 106 13.76 9.81 9.09
N SER A 107 14.53 8.92 9.71
CA SER A 107 13.98 7.74 10.35
C SER A 107 13.31 8.17 11.65
N GLY A 108 12.09 7.70 11.84
CA GLY A 108 11.31 7.93 13.04
C GLY A 108 10.36 6.78 13.29
N ASN A 109 9.38 7.03 14.14
CA ASN A 109 8.39 6.04 14.56
C ASN A 109 7.00 6.66 14.40
N MET A 110 6.03 5.82 14.04
CA MET A 110 4.62 6.14 14.20
C MET A 110 4.23 5.94 15.66
N VAL A 111 3.45 6.86 16.20
CA VAL A 111 3.00 6.87 17.59
C VAL A 111 1.56 6.38 17.66
N ILE A 112 1.35 5.25 18.30
CA ILE A 112 0.04 4.61 18.48
C ILE A 112 -0.34 4.82 19.94
N THR A 113 -1.50 5.41 20.16
CA THR A 113 -1.98 5.70 21.52
C THR A 113 -3.40 5.18 21.65
N PRO A 114 -3.72 4.42 22.71
CA PRO A 114 -5.09 4.06 23.03
C PRO A 114 -5.93 5.31 23.22
N PHE A 115 -7.15 5.28 22.71
CA PHE A 115 -8.08 6.39 22.71
C PHE A 115 -9.42 5.93 23.27
N HIS A 116 -9.78 6.46 24.43
CA HIS A 116 -11.07 6.25 25.07
C HIS A 116 -12.11 7.09 24.35
N VAL A 117 -13.02 6.43 23.66
CA VAL A 117 -14.10 7.08 22.92
C VAL A 117 -15.11 7.64 23.93
N ALA A 118 -15.48 8.91 23.80
CA ALA A 118 -16.50 9.53 24.62
C ALA A 118 -17.86 8.85 24.37
N ASP A 119 -18.69 8.78 25.42
CA ASP A 119 -20.06 8.24 25.37
C ASP A 119 -20.18 6.75 24.98
N LYS A 120 -19.05 6.04 24.82
CA LYS A 120 -18.98 4.60 24.58
C LYS A 120 -17.96 3.99 25.54
N ASP A 121 -18.25 2.82 26.13
CA ASP A 121 -17.25 2.06 26.90
C ASP A 121 -16.31 1.31 25.94
N LEU A 122 -15.59 2.10 25.11
CA LEU A 122 -14.81 1.62 24.00
C LEU A 122 -13.46 2.34 23.98
N THR A 123 -12.39 1.55 23.90
CA THR A 123 -11.04 2.05 23.66
C THR A 123 -10.56 1.53 22.33
N ILE A 124 -10.06 2.42 21.47
CA ILE A 124 -9.52 2.07 20.13
C ILE A 124 -8.04 2.45 20.04
N LEU A 125 -7.33 1.93 19.04
CA LEU A 125 -5.97 2.32 18.75
C LEU A 125 -5.96 3.46 17.73
N VAL A 126 -5.32 4.57 18.07
CA VAL A 126 -5.15 5.70 17.15
C VAL A 126 -3.67 5.90 16.87
N ASN A 127 -3.28 5.77 15.60
CA ASN A 127 -1.99 6.24 15.14
C ASN A 127 -2.06 7.75 14.96
N ARG A 128 -1.42 8.44 15.90
CA ARG A 128 -1.36 9.89 15.96
C ARG A 128 -0.44 10.49 14.90
N GLY A 129 0.41 9.67 14.30
CA GLY A 129 1.33 10.10 13.25
C GLY A 129 2.79 9.86 13.59
N TRP A 130 3.67 10.52 12.84
CA TRP A 130 5.11 10.28 12.87
C TRP A 130 5.85 11.24 13.80
N VAL A 131 6.85 10.73 14.51
CA VAL A 131 7.84 11.53 15.25
C VAL A 131 9.26 11.12 14.85
N PRO A 132 10.23 12.06 14.82
CA PRO A 132 11.62 11.71 14.61
C PRO A 132 12.13 10.85 15.77
N ARG A 133 13.11 9.99 15.50
CA ARG A 133 13.63 9.02 16.50
C ARG A 133 14.08 9.69 17.80
N ASN A 134 14.63 10.91 17.74
CA ASN A 134 15.04 11.67 18.92
C ASN A 134 13.88 12.21 19.78
N LYS A 135 12.65 12.24 19.25
CA LYS A 135 11.41 12.65 19.94
C LYS A 135 10.42 11.51 20.17
N SER A 136 10.85 10.25 20.07
CA SER A 136 9.98 9.10 20.38
C SER A 136 9.54 9.12 21.85
N ASP A 137 10.45 9.46 22.76
CA ASP A 137 10.16 9.64 24.18
C ASP A 137 9.07 10.72 24.42
N PRO A 138 7.95 10.37 25.09
CA PRO A 138 6.88 11.30 25.44
C PRO A 138 7.35 12.58 26.13
N SER A 139 8.37 12.49 27.00
CA SER A 139 8.88 13.62 27.77
C SER A 139 9.50 14.73 26.90
N LYS A 140 9.91 14.38 25.67
CA LYS A 140 10.51 15.32 24.69
C LYS A 140 9.47 16.00 23.79
N ARG A 141 8.19 15.73 24.00
CA ARG A 141 7.06 16.30 23.24
C ARG A 141 5.82 16.55 24.12
N PRO A 142 5.96 17.30 25.23
CA PRO A 142 4.87 17.52 26.19
C PRO A 142 3.65 18.21 25.56
N GLU A 143 3.86 19.09 24.58
CA GLU A 143 2.78 19.76 23.82
C GLU A 143 1.87 18.76 23.09
N GLY A 144 2.42 17.62 22.67
CA GLY A 144 1.67 16.52 22.10
C GLY A 144 0.93 15.66 23.13
N GLN A 145 1.16 15.81 24.43
CA GLN A 145 0.55 14.96 25.48
C GLN A 145 -0.75 15.56 26.02
N ILE A 146 -1.68 15.84 25.11
CA ILE A 146 -2.97 16.44 25.47
C ILE A 146 -3.84 15.48 26.31
N THR A 147 -4.29 15.95 27.48
CA THR A 147 -5.14 15.15 28.39
C THR A 147 -6.63 15.48 28.29
N LYS A 148 -6.97 16.57 27.59
CA LYS A 148 -8.36 16.99 27.35
C LYS A 148 -9.05 16.11 26.31
N GLU A 149 -10.38 16.16 26.33
CA GLU A 149 -11.18 15.56 25.28
C GLU A 149 -10.98 16.31 23.96
N ILE A 150 -10.83 15.56 22.88
CA ILE A 150 -10.71 16.10 21.53
C ILE A 150 -11.61 15.33 20.57
N GLU A 151 -11.99 16.01 19.50
CA GLU A 151 -12.50 15.37 18.28
C GLU A 151 -11.31 15.15 17.33
N LEU A 152 -11.23 13.95 16.76
CA LEU A 152 -10.26 13.61 15.73
C LEU A 152 -10.94 12.95 14.54
N VAL A 153 -10.38 13.20 13.37
CA VAL A 153 -10.73 12.52 12.12
C VAL A 153 -9.55 11.63 11.74
N GLY A 154 -9.84 10.40 11.35
CA GLY A 154 -8.81 9.50 10.87
C GLY A 154 -9.34 8.44 9.92
N ALA A 155 -8.43 7.84 9.17
CA ALA A 155 -8.74 6.76 8.24
C ALA A 155 -8.71 5.41 8.96
N VAL A 156 -9.75 4.60 8.80
CA VAL A 156 -9.76 3.22 9.32
C VAL A 156 -8.72 2.40 8.57
N ARG A 157 -7.92 1.62 9.30
CA ARG A 157 -6.97 0.68 8.69
C ARG A 157 -7.03 -0.69 9.34
N LEU A 158 -6.93 -1.72 8.52
CA LEU A 158 -7.05 -3.10 8.96
C LEU A 158 -5.71 -3.67 9.46
N HIS A 159 -5.79 -4.79 10.17
CA HIS A 159 -4.63 -5.56 10.60
C HIS A 159 -3.69 -5.90 9.44
N GLU A 160 -2.38 -5.72 9.65
CA GLU A 160 -1.36 -6.12 8.70
C GLU A 160 -0.79 -7.49 9.10
N ASN A 161 -0.85 -8.45 8.17
CA ASN A 161 -0.18 -9.73 8.35
C ASN A 161 1.33 -9.53 8.47
N ARG A 162 1.94 -10.32 9.34
CA ARG A 162 3.38 -10.27 9.56
C ARG A 162 4.16 -10.43 8.24
N PRO A 163 5.02 -9.47 7.86
CA PRO A 163 5.89 -9.60 6.71
C PRO A 163 6.91 -10.75 6.88
N GLN A 164 7.20 -11.47 5.78
CA GLN A 164 8.12 -12.61 5.78
C GLN A 164 9.52 -12.26 6.34
N PHE A 165 9.99 -11.04 6.11
CA PHE A 165 11.32 -10.57 6.53
C PHE A 165 11.31 -9.78 7.84
N SER A 166 10.20 -9.74 8.58
CA SER A 166 10.16 -9.09 9.89
C SER A 166 10.79 -9.98 10.96
N PRO A 167 11.52 -9.41 11.95
CA PRO A 167 12.08 -10.15 13.07
C PRO A 167 11.05 -11.04 13.79
N LYS A 168 11.47 -12.26 14.20
CA LYS A 168 10.61 -13.20 14.97
C LYS A 168 10.44 -12.82 16.43
N THR A 169 11.46 -12.17 16.99
CA THR A 169 11.51 -11.80 18.40
C THR A 169 11.59 -10.30 18.51
N GLN A 170 10.85 -9.76 19.48
CA GLN A 170 10.73 -8.34 19.76
C GLN A 170 11.25 -8.10 21.17
N SER A 171 12.21 -7.18 21.34
CA SER A 171 12.84 -6.90 22.63
C SER A 171 11.99 -5.99 23.53
N ASP A 172 11.28 -5.03 22.93
CA ASP A 172 10.40 -4.09 23.62
C ASP A 172 8.94 -4.41 23.25
N PRO A 173 8.08 -4.78 24.22
CA PRO A 173 6.68 -5.15 23.95
C PRO A 173 5.87 -4.03 23.31
N ASN A 174 6.27 -2.77 23.48
CA ASN A 174 5.57 -1.59 22.94
C ASN A 174 6.12 -1.13 21.58
N TYR A 175 7.14 -1.81 21.03
CA TYR A 175 7.78 -1.43 19.76
C TYR A 175 7.55 -2.43 18.61
N PHE A 176 6.69 -2.08 17.67
CA PHE A 176 6.26 -2.95 16.57
C PHE A 176 6.95 -2.60 15.24
N TYR A 177 7.16 -3.59 14.38
CA TYR A 177 7.73 -3.37 13.04
C TYR A 177 6.67 -3.20 11.94
N PHE A 178 5.44 -3.66 12.20
CA PHE A 178 4.29 -3.67 11.31
C PHE A 178 3.01 -3.48 12.13
N ARG A 179 1.88 -3.25 11.47
CA ARG A 179 0.61 -2.94 12.14
C ARG A 179 -0.10 -4.21 12.64
N ASP A 180 0.41 -4.79 13.73
CA ASP A 180 -0.24 -5.87 14.46
C ASP A 180 -1.33 -5.36 15.42
N VAL A 181 -2.49 -5.02 14.86
CA VAL A 181 -3.63 -4.45 15.61
C VAL A 181 -4.07 -5.34 16.78
N ASN A 182 -4.14 -6.65 16.57
CA ASN A 182 -4.62 -7.59 17.58
C ASN A 182 -3.67 -7.63 18.80
N LYS A 183 -2.36 -7.70 18.55
CA LYS A 183 -1.36 -7.72 19.63
C LYS A 183 -1.27 -6.37 20.35
N MET A 184 -1.32 -5.26 19.61
CA MET A 184 -1.36 -3.91 20.20
C MET A 184 -2.59 -3.72 21.09
N ALA A 185 -3.76 -4.18 20.63
CA ALA A 185 -5.02 -4.14 21.36
C ALA A 185 -4.94 -4.97 22.64
N ALA A 186 -4.42 -6.19 22.57
CA ALA A 186 -4.24 -7.07 23.73
C ALA A 186 -3.31 -6.47 24.80
N ILE A 187 -2.20 -5.84 24.40
CA ILE A 187 -1.25 -5.23 25.35
C ILE A 187 -1.85 -3.97 26.00
N SER A 188 -2.57 -3.17 25.22
CA SER A 188 -3.16 -1.92 25.71
C SER A 188 -4.51 -2.09 26.38
N GLY A 189 -5.17 -3.25 26.27
CA GLY A 189 -6.56 -3.43 26.69
C GLY A 189 -7.57 -2.67 25.82
N ALA A 190 -7.17 -2.29 24.61
CA ALA A 190 -8.06 -1.68 23.62
C ALA A 190 -8.81 -2.75 22.80
N SER A 191 -9.88 -2.34 22.12
CA SER A 191 -10.48 -3.14 21.05
C SER A 191 -9.56 -3.15 19.81
N PRO A 192 -9.58 -4.21 18.98
CA PRO A 192 -8.74 -4.35 17.79
C PRO A 192 -9.19 -3.47 16.62
N ILE A 193 -9.41 -2.18 16.90
CA ILE A 193 -9.80 -1.14 15.95
C ILE A 193 -8.63 -0.18 15.84
N TYR A 194 -8.23 0.13 14.62
CA TYR A 194 -7.09 0.99 14.35
C TYR A 194 -7.42 2.11 13.38
N VAL A 195 -7.05 3.34 13.76
CA VAL A 195 -7.34 4.56 13.01
C VAL A 195 -6.06 5.37 12.80
N ASP A 196 -5.74 5.71 11.56
CA ASP A 196 -4.66 6.65 11.21
C ASP A 196 -5.19 8.09 11.25
N ALA A 197 -4.71 8.91 12.18
CA ALA A 197 -5.12 10.30 12.32
C ALA A 197 -4.79 11.12 11.06
N ASP A 198 -5.74 11.95 10.63
CA ASP A 198 -5.58 12.89 9.51
C ASP A 198 -4.57 14.00 9.87
N VAL A 199 -4.00 14.65 8.85
CA VAL A 199 -3.09 15.79 9.02
C VAL A 199 -3.76 16.92 9.81
N ASN A 200 -5.07 17.13 9.60
CA ASN A 200 -5.85 18.16 10.28
C ASN A 200 -6.06 17.88 11.77
N SER A 201 -5.89 16.62 12.21
CA SER A 201 -5.95 16.23 13.62
C SER A 201 -4.56 16.20 14.29
N THR A 202 -3.53 16.70 13.59
CA THR A 202 -2.18 16.88 14.14
C THR A 202 -2.20 17.93 15.25
N ILE A 203 -1.67 17.56 16.42
CA ILE A 203 -1.46 18.50 17.52
C ILE A 203 -0.09 19.17 17.33
N PRO A 204 0.00 20.51 17.30
CA PRO A 204 1.28 21.21 17.27
C PRO A 204 2.23 20.73 18.37
N GLY A 205 3.50 20.50 18.03
CA GLY A 205 4.49 19.94 18.95
C GLY A 205 4.39 18.42 19.19
N GLY A 206 3.34 17.77 18.67
CA GLY A 206 3.10 16.33 18.74
C GLY A 206 3.49 15.55 17.47
N PRO A 207 3.07 14.27 17.38
CA PRO A 207 3.24 13.44 16.18
C PRO A 207 2.53 14.04 14.97
N VAL A 208 3.17 13.97 13.80
CA VAL A 208 2.66 14.51 12.54
C VAL A 208 1.69 13.52 11.90
N GLY A 209 0.40 13.85 11.86
CA GLY A 209 -0.66 13.04 11.25
C GLY A 209 -0.57 12.96 9.72
N GLY A 210 -1.52 12.26 9.09
CA GLY A 210 -1.59 12.14 7.63
C GLY A 210 -0.48 11.28 7.00
N GLN A 211 0.17 10.43 7.78
CA GLN A 211 1.31 9.61 7.34
C GLN A 211 0.91 8.28 6.68
N THR A 212 -0.31 8.22 6.15
CA THR A 212 -0.84 7.07 5.44
C THR A 212 -0.35 7.10 3.99
N ARG A 213 0.61 6.25 3.62
CA ARG A 213 1.01 6.12 2.21
C ARG A 213 -0.14 5.55 1.38
N MET A 214 -0.67 6.35 0.47
CA MET A 214 -1.62 5.94 -0.56
C MET A 214 -0.96 5.90 -1.96
N SER A 215 0.37 5.76 -2.03
CA SER A 215 1.06 5.66 -3.31
C SER A 215 1.17 4.20 -3.76
N PHE A 216 0.57 3.91 -4.91
CA PHE A 216 0.69 2.63 -5.58
C PHE A 216 1.61 2.79 -6.79
N ARG A 217 2.83 2.24 -6.71
CA ARG A 217 3.81 2.31 -7.81
C ARG A 217 3.22 1.72 -9.10
N ASN A 218 3.25 2.45 -10.22
CA ASN A 218 2.65 2.05 -11.48
C ASN A 218 3.69 1.77 -12.57
N GLU A 219 4.31 0.58 -12.54
CA GLU A 219 5.30 0.16 -13.55
C GLU A 219 4.67 -0.54 -14.78
N HIS A 220 3.35 -0.74 -14.80
CA HIS A 220 2.70 -1.62 -15.78
C HIS A 220 2.82 -1.11 -17.22
N LEU A 221 2.92 0.20 -17.44
CA LEU A 221 3.03 0.77 -18.78
C LEU A 221 4.33 0.34 -19.48
N SER A 222 5.45 0.35 -18.75
CA SER A 222 6.75 -0.08 -19.27
C SER A 222 6.70 -1.54 -19.72
N TYR A 223 6.16 -2.43 -18.88
CA TYR A 223 5.99 -3.84 -19.23
C TYR A 223 5.06 -4.05 -20.42
N ILE A 224 3.95 -3.32 -20.51
CA ILE A 224 3.04 -3.39 -21.67
C ILE A 224 3.78 -3.06 -22.96
N ILE A 225 4.59 -2.00 -22.96
CA ILE A 225 5.41 -1.59 -24.11
C ILE A 225 6.42 -2.68 -24.44
N THR A 226 7.13 -3.24 -23.45
CA THR A 226 8.10 -4.33 -23.67
C THR A 226 7.46 -5.55 -24.32
N TRP A 227 6.35 -6.06 -23.77
CA TRP A 227 5.71 -7.28 -24.26
C TRP A 227 5.14 -7.12 -25.67
N TYR A 228 4.50 -5.98 -25.97
CA TYR A 228 4.02 -5.72 -27.32
C TYR A 228 5.15 -5.43 -28.31
N SER A 229 6.25 -4.80 -27.88
CA SER A 229 7.44 -4.62 -28.73
C SER A 229 8.09 -5.95 -29.08
N LEU A 230 8.21 -6.88 -28.11
CA LEU A 230 8.71 -8.23 -28.34
C LEU A 230 7.79 -9.03 -29.28
N SER A 231 6.48 -8.94 -29.06
CA SER A 231 5.49 -9.59 -29.94
C SER A 231 5.59 -9.08 -31.38
N ALA A 232 5.60 -7.76 -31.58
CA ALA A 232 5.73 -7.15 -32.89
C ALA A 232 7.08 -7.48 -33.57
N GLY A 233 8.18 -7.39 -32.83
CA GLY A 233 9.52 -7.67 -33.36
C GLY A 233 9.70 -9.12 -33.80
N THR A 234 9.28 -10.07 -32.95
CA THR A 234 9.38 -11.50 -33.26
C THR A 234 8.45 -11.92 -34.38
N LEU A 235 7.24 -11.35 -34.45
CA LEU A 235 6.31 -11.57 -35.57
C LEU A 235 6.88 -11.00 -36.88
N TYR A 236 7.47 -9.80 -36.86
CA TYR A 236 8.10 -9.19 -38.03
C TYR A 236 9.29 -10.02 -38.54
N MET A 237 10.14 -10.51 -37.63
CA MET A 237 11.25 -11.40 -37.99
C MET A 237 10.76 -12.68 -38.67
N TRP A 238 9.73 -13.31 -38.10
CA TRP A 238 9.11 -14.49 -38.69
C TRP A 238 8.53 -14.21 -40.09
N TRP A 239 7.79 -13.11 -40.25
CA TRP A 239 7.23 -12.69 -41.53
C TRP A 239 8.31 -12.46 -42.59
N LYS A 240 9.39 -11.73 -42.23
CA LYS A 240 10.52 -11.46 -43.13
C LYS A 240 11.24 -12.74 -43.53
N MET A 241 11.42 -13.68 -42.60
CA MET A 241 12.18 -14.90 -42.82
C MET A 241 11.39 -15.94 -43.65
N TYR A 242 10.08 -16.05 -43.46
CA TYR A 242 9.30 -17.15 -44.05
C TYR A 242 8.27 -16.73 -45.09
N LEU A 243 7.69 -15.53 -45.03
CA LEU A 243 6.65 -15.09 -45.98
C LEU A 243 7.19 -14.21 -47.10
N ARG A 244 8.20 -13.36 -46.82
CA ARG A 244 8.85 -12.53 -47.86
C ARG A 244 9.53 -13.35 -48.99
N PRO A 245 10.24 -14.46 -48.72
CA PRO A 245 10.86 -15.26 -49.77
C PRO A 245 9.90 -16.22 -50.49
N LEU A 246 8.64 -16.33 -50.08
CA LEU A 246 7.60 -17.08 -50.82
C LEU A 246 6.89 -16.23 -51.90
N LYS A 247 7.06 -14.90 -51.86
CA LYS A 247 6.49 -13.94 -52.83
C LYS A 247 7.43 -13.59 -54.01
N ARG A 248 8.66 -14.12 -54.02
CA ARG A 248 9.60 -14.05 -55.15
C ARG A 248 9.63 -15.41 -55.83
#